data_AF-A0A3D1AMX0-F1
#
_entry.id   AF-A0A3D1AMX0-F1
#
_cell.length_a   1.000
_cell.length_b   1.000
_cell.length_c   1.000
_cell.angle_alpha   90.00
_cell.angle_beta   90.00
_cell.angle_gamma   90.00
#
_symmetry.space_group_name_H-M   'P 1'
#
loop_
_entity.id
_entity.type
_entity.pdbx_description
1 polymer ?
#
loop_
_entity_poly.entity_id
_entity_poly.type
_entity_poly.pdbx_seq_one_letter_code
_entity_poly.pdbx_strand_id
1 'polypeptide(L)' 'GILARHNISIESVIQKGRQKNGTVPVVIMTYEAEESSVRKALAEIDALDVCTGKTVKIRIMKVNAE' A
#
# COMPACT_ATOMS: atom_id res chain seq x y z
N GLY A 1 10.21 7.04 0.66
CA GLY A 1 8.73 7.12 0.77
C GLY A 1 8.27 6.54 2.10
N ILE A 2 7.01 6.76 2.49
CA ILE A 2 6.47 6.30 3.79
C ILE A 2 6.74 4.80 4.02
N LEU A 3 6.43 3.94 3.05
CA LEU A 3 6.64 2.49 3.16
C LEU A 3 8.10 2.11 3.52
N ALA A 4 9.09 2.74 2.88
CA ALA A 4 10.50 2.45 3.14
C ALA A 4 10.94 2.86 4.56
N ARG A 5 10.37 3.94 5.13
CA ARG A 5 10.66 4.34 6.54
C ARG A 5 10.15 3.32 7.56
N HIS A 6 9.17 2.51 7.16
CA HIS A 6 8.61 1.42 7.96
C HIS A 6 9.18 0.04 7.58
N ASN A 7 10.31 -0.01 6.86
CA ASN A 7 10.95 -1.25 6.39
C ASN A 7 10.04 -2.15 5.53
N ILE A 8 9.16 -1.54 4.74
CA ILE A 8 8.25 -2.27 3.84
C ILE A 8 8.77 -2.18 2.41
N SER A 9 9.22 -3.31 1.89
CA SER A 9 9.67 -3.44 0.50
C SER A 9 8.49 -3.66 -0.44
N ILE A 10 8.49 -2.94 -1.56
CA ILE A 10 7.46 -3.05 -2.60
C ILE A 10 7.84 -4.20 -3.55
N GLU A 11 6.91 -5.11 -3.77
CA GLU A 11 7.03 -6.16 -4.79
C GLU A 11 6.53 -5.65 -6.16
N SER A 12 5.38 -4.99 -6.18
CA SER A 12 4.84 -4.40 -7.42
C SER A 12 3.91 -3.21 -7.16
N VAL A 13 3.73 -2.38 -8.18
CA VAL A 13 2.79 -1.25 -8.16
C VAL A 13 1.98 -1.27 -9.44
N ILE A 14 0.67 -1.08 -9.31
CA ILE A 14 -0.27 -0.95 -10.43
C ILE A 14 -1.08 0.32 -10.22
N GLN A 15 -1.04 1.24 -11.19
CA GLN A 15 -1.91 2.41 -11.25
C GLN A 15 -2.79 2.33 -12.48
N LYS A 16 -4.09 2.07 -12.29
CA LYS A 16 -5.04 1.94 -13.40
C LYS A 16 -5.78 3.26 -13.61
N GLY A 17 -5.60 3.85 -14.78
CA GLY A 17 -6.35 5.04 -15.22
C GLY A 17 -5.45 6.20 -15.63
N ARG A 18 -5.88 6.90 -16.68
CA ARG A 18 -5.37 8.22 -17.06
C ARG A 18 -6.56 9.17 -17.01
N GLN A 19 -6.88 9.68 -15.83
CA GLN A 19 -7.77 10.83 -15.73
C GLN A 19 -6.92 12.09 -15.60
N LYS A 20 -7.15 13.07 -16.48
CA LYS A 20 -6.73 14.44 -16.21
C LYS A 20 -7.66 14.95 -15.11
N ASN A 21 -7.13 15.22 -13.92
CA ASN A 21 -7.79 15.86 -12.78
C ASN A 21 -8.78 15.02 -11.96
N GLY A 22 -8.56 13.70 -11.83
CA GLY A 22 -9.38 12.82 -10.97
C GLY A 22 -8.56 11.89 -10.09
N THR A 23 -9.18 11.31 -9.07
CA THR A 23 -8.56 10.29 -8.22
C THR A 23 -8.18 9.08 -9.06
N VAL A 24 -6.93 8.62 -8.91
CA VAL A 24 -6.42 7.41 -9.54
C VAL A 24 -6.15 6.34 -8.48
N PRO A 25 -6.64 5.11 -8.65
CA PRO A 25 -6.32 4.02 -7.73
C PRO A 25 -4.87 3.57 -7.94
N VAL A 26 -4.13 3.45 -6.83
CA VAL A 26 -2.81 2.83 -6.77
C VAL A 26 -2.93 1.56 -5.93
N VAL A 27 -2.55 0.42 -6.53
CA VAL A 27 -2.48 -0.87 -5.86
C VAL A 27 -1.01 -1.20 -5.67
N ILE A 28 -0.62 -1.49 -4.43
CA ILE A 28 0.75 -1.85 -4.07
C ILE A 28 0.73 -3.27 -3.50
N MET A 29 1.56 -4.15 -4.06
CA MET A 29 1.88 -5.43 -3.45
C MET A 29 3.23 -5.30 -2.77
N THR A 30 3.32 -5.74 -1.52
CA THR A 30 4.56 -5.70 -0.73
C THR A 30 5.12 -7.10 -0.60
N TYR A 31 6.42 -7.19 -0.35
CA TYR A 31 6.97 -8.38 0.27
C TYR A 31 6.40 -8.57 1.68
N GLU A 32 6.76 -9.68 2.32
CA GLU A 32 6.45 -9.92 3.73
C GLU A 32 6.97 -8.78 4.59
N ALA A 33 6.10 -8.27 5.45
CA ALA A 33 6.38 -7.13 6.31
C ALA A 33 5.65 -7.30 7.65
N GLU A 34 6.22 -6.70 8.68
CA GLU A 34 5.61 -6.71 10.01
C GLU A 34 4.27 -5.98 9.99
N GLU A 35 3.22 -6.63 10.49
CA GLU A 35 1.85 -6.09 10.52
C GLU A 35 1.77 -4.73 11.24
N SER A 36 2.54 -4.55 12.31
CA SER A 36 2.55 -3.30 13.07
C SER A 36 3.11 -2.14 12.22
N SER A 37 4.16 -2.41 11.43
CA SER A 37 4.79 -1.47 10.50
C SER A 37 3.86 -1.13 9.34
N VAL A 38 3.14 -2.10 8.78
CA VAL A 38 2.11 -1.87 7.75
C VAL A 38 1.02 -0.94 8.28
N ARG A 39 0.50 -1.20 9.49
CA ARG A 39 -0.55 -0.34 10.09
C ARG A 39 -0.09 1.10 10.29
N LYS A 40 1.15 1.32 10.76
CA LYS A 40 1.71 2.67 10.95
C LYS A 40 1.89 3.39 9.60
N ALA A 41 2.43 2.68 8.60
CA ALA A 41 2.61 3.23 7.26
C ALA A 41 1.28 3.63 6.61
N LEU A 42 0.24 2.80 6.73
CA LEU A 42 -1.09 3.10 6.21
C LEU A 42 -1.74 4.30 6.91
N ALA A 43 -1.55 4.45 8.22
CA ALA A 43 -2.04 5.62 8.94
C ALA A 43 -1.39 6.93 8.46
N GLU A 44 -0.09 6.91 8.17
CA GLU A 44 0.62 8.05 7.57
C GLU A 44 0.17 8.33 6.13
N ILE A 45 -0.05 7.29 5.32
CA ILE A 45 -0.52 7.45 3.93
C ILE A 45 -1.93 8.05 3.91
N ASP A 46 -2.84 7.52 4.72
CA ASP A 46 -4.23 7.99 4.80
C ASP A 46 -4.36 9.42 5.33
N ALA A 47 -3.30 9.98 5.92
CA ALA A 47 -3.25 11.35 6.42
C ALA A 47 -2.68 12.35 5.40
N LEU A 48 -2.22 11.89 4.23
CA LEU A 48 -1.73 12.78 3.17
C LEU A 48 -2.90 13.52 2.51
N ASP A 49 -2.73 14.83 2.29
CA ASP A 49 -3.73 15.69 1.63
C ASP A 49 -4.14 15.20 0.23
N VAL A 50 -3.26 14.45 -0.44
CA VAL A 50 -3.50 13.89 -1.78
C VAL A 50 -4.30 12.60 -1.77
N CYS A 51 -4.48 11.96 -0.61
CA CYS A 51 -5.24 10.73 -0.47
C CYS A 51 -6.73 11.06 -0.27
N THR A 52 -7.54 10.79 -1.29
CA THR A 52 -8.97 11.14 -1.27
C THR A 52 -9.86 10.12 -0.55
N GLY A 53 -9.28 9.13 0.13
CA GLY A 53 -10.00 8.06 0.82
C GLY A 53 -9.09 7.13 1.60
N LYS A 54 -9.67 6.28 2.46
CA LYS A 54 -8.93 5.30 3.27
C LYS A 54 -8.36 4.16 2.43
N THR A 55 -7.15 3.75 2.76
CA THR A 55 -6.49 2.61 2.11
C THR A 55 -7.18 1.29 2.49
N VAL A 56 -7.42 0.44 1.50
CA VAL A 56 -7.90 -0.92 1.70
C VAL A 56 -6.70 -1.86 1.81
N LYS A 57 -6.63 -2.65 2.88
CA LYS A 57 -5.57 -3.64 3.11
C LYS A 57 -6.13 -5.06 2.96
N ILE A 58 -5.55 -5.82 2.03
CA ILE A 58 -5.81 -7.25 1.86
C ILE A 58 -4.50 -7.99 2.14
N ARG A 59 -4.52 -8.92 3.11
CA ARG A 59 -3.33 -9.73 3.44
C ARG A 59 -3.24 -10.91 2.50
N ILE A 60 -2.08 -11.10 1.88
CA ILE A 60 -1.76 -12.29 1.09
C ILE A 60 -1.02 -13.26 2.00
N MET A 61 -1.53 -14.48 2.09
CA MET A 61 -0.89 -15.58 2.79
C MET A 61 -0.37 -16.55 1.73
N LYS A 62 0.88 -16.97 1.83
CA LYS A 62 1.32 -18.15 1.07
C LYS A 62 0.65 -19.36 1.70
N VAL A 63 0.00 -20.18 0.90
CA VAL A 63 -0.37 -21.52 1.34
C VAL A 63 0.94 -22.29 1.44
N ASN A 64 1.21 -22.92 2.59
CA ASN A 64 2.40 -23.76 2.73
C ASN A 64 2.36 -24.80 1.61
N ALA A 65 3.36 -24.76 0.72
CA ALA A 65 3.65 -25.91 -0.11
C ALA A 65 4.28 -26.96 0.83
N GLU A 66 3.64 -28.12 0.94
CA GLU A 66 4.27 -29.31 1.50
C GLU A 66 5.53 -29.68 0.70
#